data_AF-A0A644UV43-F1
#
_entry.id   AF-A0A644UV43-F1
#
_cell.length_a   1.000
_cell.length_b   1.000
_cell.length_c   1.000
_cell.angle_alpha   90.00
_cell.angle_beta   90.00
_cell.angle_gamma   90.00
#
_symmetry.space_group_name_H-M   'P 1'
#
loop_
_entity.id
_entity.type
_entity.pdbx_description
1 polymer ?
#
loop_
_entity_poly.entity_id
_entity_poly.type
_entity_poly.pdbx_seq_one_letter_code
_entity_poly.pdbx_strand_id
1 'polypeptide(L)'
;MEFLRVITIIILMSIICLVLNSVKSYFLEYADKKFSLNVLHEGTNYKVKQSCLTIQGKVVLIFFSVTLIPLPSLFLSEFNYFFNLGVFLSFLLPGLMLLLRINTFNDDNISSETGLGYDPTLSWILAFLALSMGFAIGFSDLYFNDIPKYIPFVLILLAFLSSLIPIFPDKINKYLSFDIRSEKGVWDLKILTALSIFIQSLFFLHSSLFLL
;
A
#
# COMPACT_ATOMS: atom_id res chain seq x y z
N MET A 1 -21.36 -6.78 24.20
CA MET A 1 -21.17 -7.52 22.94
C MET A 1 -19.95 -7.03 22.16
N GLU A 2 -19.68 -5.72 22.11
CA GLU A 2 -18.52 -5.14 21.40
C GLU A 2 -17.17 -5.67 21.87
N PHE A 3 -16.95 -5.79 23.19
CA PHE A 3 -15.71 -6.33 23.75
C PHE A 3 -15.34 -7.74 23.25
N LEU A 4 -16.33 -8.65 23.18
CA LEU A 4 -16.13 -10.02 22.68
C LEU A 4 -15.77 -10.03 21.19
N ARG A 5 -16.33 -9.10 20.40
CA ARG A 5 -16.00 -8.94 18.98
C ARG A 5 -14.59 -8.45 18.76
N VAL A 6 -14.15 -7.41 19.49
CA VAL A 6 -12.77 -6.90 19.45
C VAL A 6 -11.78 -8.03 19.77
N ILE A 7 -12.05 -8.81 20.82
CA ILE A 7 -11.24 -9.99 21.14
C ILE A 7 -11.20 -11.00 19.99
N THR A 8 -12.35 -11.28 19.36
CA THR A 8 -12.42 -12.22 18.23
C THR A 8 -11.59 -11.75 17.04
N ILE A 9 -11.61 -10.44 16.75
CA ILE A 9 -10.81 -9.83 15.68
C ILE A 9 -9.31 -9.93 15.99
N ILE A 10 -8.91 -9.64 17.23
CA ILE A 10 -7.51 -9.74 17.65
C ILE A 10 -7.02 -11.19 17.56
N ILE A 11 -7.84 -12.15 17.97
CA ILE A 11 -7.52 -13.58 17.85
C ILE A 11 -7.38 -13.97 16.36
N LEU A 12 -8.32 -13.55 15.51
CA LEU A 12 -8.29 -13.84 14.07
C LEU A 12 -7.05 -13.22 13.41
N MET A 13 -6.73 -11.96 13.72
CA MET A 13 -5.49 -11.29 13.29
C MET A 13 -4.25 -12.07 13.73
N SER A 14 -4.21 -12.52 14.98
CA SER A 14 -3.09 -13.28 15.52
C SER A 14 -2.91 -14.61 14.80
N ILE A 15 -4.01 -15.32 14.50
CA ILE A 15 -3.99 -16.56 13.72
C ILE A 15 -3.47 -16.29 12.31
N ILE A 16 -3.95 -15.25 11.63
CA ILE A 16 -3.47 -14.87 10.29
C ILE A 16 -1.97 -14.55 10.31
N CYS A 17 -1.51 -13.78 11.29
CA CYS A 17 -0.08 -13.47 11.46
C CYS A 17 0.77 -14.72 11.70
N LEU A 18 0.27 -15.68 12.50
CA LEU A 18 0.95 -16.97 12.71
C LEU A 18 1.02 -17.80 11.44
N VAL A 19 -0.07 -17.87 10.68
CA VAL A 19 -0.12 -18.56 9.39
C VAL A 19 0.87 -17.90 8.43
N LEU A 20 0.78 -16.58 8.24
CA LEU A 20 1.71 -15.80 7.42
C LEU A 20 3.16 -16.11 7.76
N ASN A 21 3.51 -16.08 9.05
CA ASN A 21 4.87 -16.34 9.50
C ASN A 21 5.33 -17.78 9.21
N SER A 22 4.41 -18.74 9.24
CA SER A 22 4.69 -20.16 9.01
C SER A 22 4.83 -20.50 7.52
N VAL A 23 4.05 -19.85 6.65
CA VAL A 23 4.06 -20.14 5.21
C VAL A 23 4.94 -19.21 4.38
N LYS A 24 5.41 -18.08 4.95
CA LYS A 24 6.19 -17.07 4.20
C LYS A 24 7.40 -17.66 3.47
N SER A 25 8.14 -18.58 4.10
CA SER A 25 9.36 -19.15 3.50
C SER A 25 9.03 -19.99 2.28
N TYR A 26 7.97 -20.79 2.35
CA TYR A 26 7.49 -21.61 1.23
C TYR A 26 6.96 -20.73 0.10
N PHE A 27 6.24 -19.65 0.44
CA PHE A 27 5.73 -18.71 -0.55
C PHE A 27 6.87 -17.98 -1.29
N LEU A 28 7.88 -17.52 -0.55
CA LEU A 28 9.06 -16.86 -1.12
C LEU A 28 9.86 -17.81 -2.03
N GLU A 29 10.08 -19.05 -1.59
CA GLU A 29 10.75 -20.07 -2.39
C GLU A 29 9.95 -20.43 -3.65
N TYR A 30 8.62 -20.53 -3.54
CA TYR A 30 7.75 -20.74 -4.68
C TYR A 30 7.83 -19.57 -5.68
N ALA A 31 7.81 -18.33 -5.18
CA ALA A 31 7.87 -17.14 -6.00
C ALA A 31 9.19 -17.03 -6.77
N ASP A 32 10.32 -17.26 -6.09
CA ASP A 32 11.66 -17.32 -6.68
C ASP A 32 11.72 -18.35 -7.83
N LYS A 33 11.34 -19.60 -7.55
CA LYS A 33 11.40 -20.70 -8.52
C LYS A 33 10.45 -20.53 -9.70
N LYS A 34 9.23 -20.04 -9.46
CA LYS A 34 8.18 -19.99 -10.49
C LYS A 34 8.30 -18.77 -11.39
N PHE A 35 8.70 -17.62 -10.83
CA PHE A 35 8.74 -16.34 -11.53
C PHE A 35 10.17 -15.86 -11.82
N SER A 36 11.20 -16.63 -11.46
CA SER A 36 12.61 -16.28 -11.65
C SER A 36 12.96 -14.92 -11.04
N LEU A 37 12.41 -14.66 -9.86
CA LEU A 37 12.64 -13.42 -9.11
C LEU A 37 13.80 -13.60 -8.16
N ASN A 38 14.76 -12.69 -8.10
CA ASN A 38 15.84 -12.76 -7.12
C ASN A 38 15.31 -12.37 -5.75
N VAL A 39 14.69 -13.29 -5.01
CA VAL A 39 14.01 -13.02 -3.72
C VAL A 39 15.00 -12.89 -2.55
N LEU A 40 16.13 -13.58 -2.63
CA LEU A 40 17.15 -13.65 -1.59
C LEU A 40 18.51 -13.21 -2.12
N HIS A 41 19.34 -12.60 -1.27
CA HIS A 41 20.74 -12.36 -1.60
C HIS A 41 21.51 -13.70 -1.72
N GLU A 42 22.53 -13.73 -2.59
CA GLU A 42 23.35 -14.92 -2.82
C GLU A 42 23.91 -15.51 -1.51
N GLY A 43 23.89 -16.85 -1.40
CA GLY A 43 24.38 -17.56 -0.23
C GLY A 43 23.46 -17.54 0.99
N THR A 44 22.26 -16.95 0.90
CA THR A 44 21.27 -16.95 1.99
C THR A 44 20.18 -18.02 1.80
N ASN A 45 19.50 -18.40 2.89
CA ASN A 45 18.46 -19.43 2.89
C ASN A 45 17.11 -18.83 3.33
N TYR A 46 16.02 -19.31 2.73
CA TYR A 46 14.62 -18.99 3.05
C TYR A 46 14.24 -19.13 4.53
N LYS A 47 15.02 -19.88 5.32
CA LYS A 47 14.84 -20.01 6.78
C LYS A 47 15.36 -18.80 7.58
N VAL A 48 15.96 -17.79 6.94
CA VAL A 48 16.74 -16.75 7.64
C VAL A 48 16.14 -15.35 7.45
N LYS A 49 16.21 -14.58 8.55
CA LYS A 49 15.82 -13.18 8.81
C LYS A 49 15.48 -12.29 7.61
N GLN A 50 14.53 -11.38 7.83
CA GLN A 50 14.05 -10.36 6.88
C GLN A 50 15.16 -9.49 6.24
N SER A 51 16.33 -9.42 6.87
CA SER A 51 17.55 -8.78 6.36
C SER A 51 18.19 -9.47 5.15
N CYS A 52 17.80 -10.72 4.85
CA CYS A 52 18.33 -11.49 3.72
C CYS A 52 17.53 -11.30 2.43
N LEU A 53 16.41 -10.57 2.49
CA LEU A 53 15.56 -10.29 1.33
C LEU A 53 16.14 -9.15 0.49
N THR A 54 16.19 -9.38 -0.81
CA THR A 54 16.40 -8.34 -1.82
C THR A 54 15.22 -7.37 -1.83
N ILE A 55 15.33 -6.29 -2.62
CA ILE A 55 14.19 -5.38 -2.86
C ILE A 55 13.00 -6.12 -3.48
N GLN A 56 13.24 -7.05 -4.42
CA GLN A 56 12.17 -7.86 -5.02
C GLN A 56 11.52 -8.79 -3.99
N GLY A 57 12.32 -9.42 -3.12
CA GLY A 57 11.81 -10.26 -2.04
C GLY A 57 10.93 -9.48 -1.06
N LYS A 58 11.29 -8.22 -0.78
CA LYS A 58 10.45 -7.31 0.02
C LYS A 58 9.12 -7.01 -0.67
N VAL A 59 9.11 -6.76 -1.99
CA VAL A 59 7.86 -6.54 -2.76
C VAL A 59 6.94 -7.77 -2.67
N VAL A 60 7.48 -8.97 -2.88
CA VAL A 60 6.71 -10.22 -2.79
C VAL A 60 6.13 -10.42 -1.38
N LEU A 61 6.93 -10.15 -0.34
CA LEU A 61 6.48 -10.25 1.04
C LEU A 61 5.41 -9.22 1.40
N ILE A 62 5.56 -7.98 0.92
CA ILE A 62 4.54 -6.92 1.09
C ILE A 62 3.24 -7.37 0.45
N PHE A 63 3.27 -7.75 -0.83
CA PHE A 63 2.08 -8.24 -1.54
C PHE A 63 1.39 -9.39 -0.78
N PHE A 64 2.16 -10.40 -0.38
CA PHE A 64 1.63 -11.53 0.38
C PHE A 64 0.95 -11.10 1.68
N SER A 65 1.61 -10.23 2.45
CA SER A 65 1.09 -9.73 3.73
C SER A 65 -0.20 -8.93 3.55
N VAL A 66 -0.25 -8.04 2.54
CA VAL A 66 -1.40 -7.15 2.32
C VAL A 66 -2.59 -7.84 1.67
N THR A 67 -2.44 -9.05 1.14
CA THR A 67 -3.59 -9.85 0.69
C THR A 67 -4.35 -10.50 1.86
N LEU A 68 -3.65 -10.82 2.95
CA LEU A 68 -4.21 -11.60 4.07
C LEU A 68 -4.55 -10.74 5.30
N ILE A 69 -3.72 -9.75 5.64
CA ILE A 69 -3.94 -8.88 6.81
C ILE A 69 -5.27 -8.12 6.74
N PRO A 70 -5.64 -7.44 5.64
CA PRO A 70 -6.88 -6.67 5.63
C PRO A 70 -8.12 -7.54 5.40
N LEU A 71 -7.99 -8.84 5.10
CA LEU A 71 -9.13 -9.70 4.75
C LEU A 71 -10.22 -9.70 5.84
N PRO A 72 -9.90 -9.74 7.14
CA PRO A 72 -10.94 -9.68 8.18
C PRO A 72 -11.71 -8.37 8.26
N SER A 73 -11.15 -7.26 7.75
CA SER A 73 -11.87 -5.99 7.70
C SER A 73 -13.15 -6.09 6.88
N LEU A 74 -13.19 -6.95 5.85
CA LEU A 74 -14.38 -7.20 5.03
C LEU A 74 -15.54 -7.85 5.81
N PHE A 75 -15.24 -8.51 6.93
CA PHE A 75 -16.22 -9.20 7.76
C PHE A 75 -16.64 -8.38 8.99
N LEU A 76 -16.13 -7.15 9.15
CA LEU A 76 -16.51 -6.26 10.24
C LEU A 76 -17.87 -5.62 9.95
N SER A 77 -18.93 -6.10 10.59
CA SER A 77 -20.30 -5.63 10.36
C SER A 77 -20.61 -4.23 10.91
N GLU A 78 -19.66 -3.56 11.56
CA GLU A 78 -19.89 -2.28 12.26
C GLU A 78 -19.87 -1.08 11.31
N PHE A 79 -19.17 -1.20 10.19
CA PHE A 79 -19.17 -0.21 9.13
C PHE A 79 -20.00 -0.68 7.95
N ASN A 80 -20.43 0.25 7.09
CA ASN A 80 -21.06 -0.15 5.84
C ASN A 80 -20.06 -0.97 5.01
N TYR A 81 -20.58 -1.95 4.26
CA TYR A 81 -19.75 -2.86 3.46
C TYR A 81 -18.81 -2.10 2.51
N PHE A 82 -19.26 -0.97 1.96
CA PHE A 82 -18.46 -0.15 1.06
C PHE A 82 -17.25 0.50 1.74
N PHE A 83 -17.37 0.95 2.98
CA PHE A 83 -16.26 1.47 3.78
C PHE A 83 -15.19 0.37 3.97
N ASN A 84 -15.61 -0.82 4.38
CA ASN A 84 -14.69 -1.96 4.53
C ASN A 84 -14.02 -2.35 3.21
N LEU A 85 -14.76 -2.29 2.10
CA LEU A 85 -14.21 -2.51 0.76
C LEU A 85 -13.15 -1.43 0.43
N GLY A 86 -13.42 -0.17 0.72
CA GLY A 86 -12.49 0.93 0.53
C GLY A 86 -11.19 0.73 1.32
N VAL A 87 -11.30 0.34 2.60
CA VAL A 87 -10.14 0.01 3.44
C VAL A 87 -9.39 -1.20 2.88
N PHE A 88 -10.07 -2.29 2.53
CA PHE A 88 -9.43 -3.46 1.93
C PHE A 88 -8.65 -3.10 0.66
N LEU A 89 -9.26 -2.32 -0.23
CA LEU A 89 -8.63 -1.86 -1.47
C LEU A 89 -7.46 -0.91 -1.21
N SER A 90 -7.49 -0.07 -0.17
CA SER A 90 -6.37 0.81 0.15
C SER A 90 -5.12 0.03 0.59
N PHE A 91 -5.28 -1.16 1.19
CA PHE A 91 -4.16 -2.08 1.48
C PHE A 91 -3.71 -2.87 0.25
N LEU A 92 -4.67 -3.46 -0.48
CA LEU A 92 -4.40 -4.40 -1.57
C LEU A 92 -3.78 -3.71 -2.79
N LEU A 93 -4.34 -2.56 -3.20
CA LEU A 93 -4.00 -1.92 -4.46
C LEU A 93 -2.53 -1.50 -4.52
N PRO A 94 -1.94 -0.83 -3.51
CA PRO A 94 -0.51 -0.51 -3.53
C PRO A 94 0.38 -1.75 -3.60
N GLY A 95 0.03 -2.82 -2.88
CA GLY A 95 0.81 -4.07 -2.91
C GLY A 95 0.78 -4.74 -4.29
N LEU A 96 -0.40 -4.77 -4.92
CA LEU A 96 -0.55 -5.28 -6.29
C LEU A 96 0.26 -4.44 -7.28
N MET A 97 0.21 -3.10 -7.15
CA MET A 97 0.96 -2.22 -8.03
C MET A 97 2.46 -2.39 -7.85
N LEU A 98 2.97 -2.53 -6.62
CA LEU A 98 4.39 -2.85 -6.42
C LEU A 98 4.79 -4.16 -7.09
N LEU A 99 3.96 -5.20 -7.00
CA LEU A 99 4.20 -6.48 -7.66
C LEU A 99 4.24 -6.35 -9.19
N LEU A 100 3.31 -5.59 -9.79
CA LEU A 100 3.34 -5.28 -11.23
C LEU A 100 4.59 -4.49 -11.64
N ARG A 101 5.22 -3.82 -10.67
CA ARG A 101 6.42 -2.99 -10.85
C ARG A 101 7.67 -3.62 -10.25
N ILE A 102 7.70 -4.93 -10.06
CA ILE A 102 8.83 -5.64 -9.44
C ILE A 102 10.17 -5.44 -10.16
N ASN A 103 10.16 -5.09 -11.45
CA ASN A 103 11.37 -4.76 -12.21
C ASN A 103 11.89 -3.34 -11.94
N THR A 104 11.04 -2.43 -11.44
CA THR A 104 11.47 -1.11 -10.95
C THR A 104 12.02 -1.23 -9.52
N PHE A 105 11.38 -2.04 -8.68
CA PHE A 105 11.81 -2.32 -7.32
C PHE A 105 12.73 -3.55 -7.29
N ASN A 106 13.94 -3.40 -7.81
CA ASN A 106 15.00 -4.42 -7.80
C ASN A 106 16.34 -3.84 -7.32
N ASP A 107 17.27 -4.73 -6.97
CA ASP A 107 18.60 -4.35 -6.48
C ASP A 107 19.46 -3.71 -7.59
N ASP A 108 19.20 -4.04 -8.85
CA ASP A 108 19.90 -3.43 -10.00
C ASP A 108 19.63 -1.93 -10.14
N ASN A 109 18.52 -1.44 -9.57
CA ASN A 109 18.15 -0.03 -9.55
C ASN A 109 18.69 0.71 -8.31
N ILE A 110 19.67 0.15 -7.59
CA ILE A 110 20.43 0.89 -6.58
C ILE A 110 21.32 1.92 -7.30
N SER A 111 21.24 3.19 -6.89
CA SER A 111 22.05 4.26 -7.47
C SER A 111 23.52 4.05 -7.13
N SER A 112 24.41 4.11 -8.13
CA SER A 112 25.86 4.03 -7.90
C SER A 112 26.40 5.23 -7.12
N GLU A 113 25.71 6.38 -7.18
CA GLU A 113 26.14 7.62 -6.53
C GLU A 113 25.73 7.67 -5.06
N THR A 114 24.50 7.27 -4.75
CA THR A 114 23.96 7.36 -3.37
C THR A 114 24.01 6.03 -2.63
N GLY A 115 24.19 4.90 -3.32
CA GLY A 115 24.07 3.56 -2.75
C GLY A 115 22.64 3.19 -2.33
N LEU A 116 21.65 4.00 -2.71
CA LEU A 116 20.23 3.81 -2.34
C LEU A 116 19.41 3.35 -3.55
N GLY A 117 18.55 2.36 -3.32
CA GLY A 117 17.52 1.93 -4.27
C GLY A 117 16.14 2.48 -3.93
N TYR A 118 15.13 2.11 -4.73
CA TYR A 118 13.73 2.40 -4.38
C TYR A 118 13.30 1.56 -3.18
N ASP A 119 12.75 2.19 -2.13
CA ASP A 119 12.24 1.47 -0.96
C ASP A 119 10.77 1.06 -1.17
N PRO A 120 10.49 -0.24 -1.39
CA PRO A 120 9.13 -0.71 -1.64
C PRO A 120 8.24 -0.58 -0.40
N THR A 121 8.82 -0.61 0.82
CA THR A 121 8.06 -0.50 2.06
C THR A 121 7.58 0.93 2.24
N LEU A 122 8.47 1.90 2.04
CA LEU A 122 8.12 3.32 2.11
C LEU A 122 7.11 3.69 1.02
N SER A 123 7.34 3.26 -0.23
CA SER A 123 6.40 3.47 -1.34
C SER A 123 5.03 2.89 -1.03
N TRP A 124 4.97 1.68 -0.45
CA TRP A 124 3.71 1.07 -0.04
C TRP A 124 2.99 1.89 1.04
N ILE A 125 3.70 2.30 2.11
CA ILE A 125 3.12 3.08 3.22
C ILE A 125 2.55 4.41 2.71
N LEU A 126 3.32 5.15 1.90
CA LEU A 126 2.87 6.43 1.35
C LEU A 126 1.66 6.26 0.44
N ALA A 127 1.65 5.22 -0.41
CA ALA A 127 0.51 4.92 -1.27
C ALA A 127 -0.74 4.51 -0.48
N PHE A 128 -0.58 3.70 0.57
CA PHE A 128 -1.65 3.33 1.49
C PHE A 128 -2.26 4.55 2.17
N LEU A 129 -1.42 5.46 2.70
CA LEU A 129 -1.88 6.71 3.32
C LEU A 129 -2.60 7.62 2.32
N ALA A 130 -2.12 7.68 1.07
CA ALA A 130 -2.74 8.44 0.00
C ALA A 130 -4.12 7.89 -0.41
N LEU A 131 -4.33 6.57 -0.30
CA LEU A 131 -5.60 5.92 -0.61
C LEU A 131 -6.59 5.97 0.55
N SER A 132 -6.12 5.78 1.78
CA SER A 132 -6.95 5.41 2.94
C SER A 132 -8.12 6.37 3.16
N MET A 133 -7.87 7.68 3.11
CA MET A 133 -8.92 8.69 3.32
C MET A 133 -9.95 8.68 2.18
N GLY A 134 -9.52 8.91 0.94
CA GLY A 134 -10.46 9.05 -0.17
C GLY A 134 -11.13 7.73 -0.57
N PHE A 135 -10.52 6.57 -0.31
CA PHE A 135 -11.21 5.28 -0.49
C PHE A 135 -12.18 5.00 0.65
N ALA A 136 -11.79 5.17 1.92
CA ALA A 136 -12.71 4.89 3.03
C ALA A 136 -13.94 5.80 2.96
N ILE A 137 -13.75 7.11 2.77
CA ILE A 137 -14.83 8.08 2.66
C ILE A 137 -15.56 7.92 1.33
N GLY A 138 -14.83 7.92 0.20
CA GLY A 138 -15.46 7.86 -1.12
C GLY A 138 -16.28 6.60 -1.33
N PHE A 139 -15.82 5.43 -0.90
CA PHE A 139 -16.66 4.23 -0.97
C PHE A 139 -17.82 4.28 0.03
N SER A 140 -17.60 4.76 1.25
CA SER A 140 -18.68 4.94 2.23
C SER A 140 -19.81 5.84 1.69
N ASP A 141 -19.45 6.93 1.03
CA ASP A 141 -20.38 7.92 0.46
C ASP A 141 -21.18 7.37 -0.72
N LEU A 142 -20.71 6.30 -1.40
CA LEU A 142 -21.52 5.60 -2.40
C LEU A 142 -22.75 4.92 -1.79
N TYR A 143 -22.74 4.58 -0.50
CA TYR A 143 -23.87 3.96 0.18
C TYR A 143 -25.03 4.94 0.45
N PHE A 144 -24.75 6.23 0.65
CA PHE A 144 -25.77 7.22 1.00
C PHE A 144 -26.47 7.78 -0.24
N ASN A 145 -27.80 7.85 -0.23
CA ASN A 145 -28.58 8.34 -1.38
C ASN A 145 -28.60 9.87 -1.49
N ASP A 146 -28.45 10.57 -0.37
CA ASP A 146 -28.54 12.03 -0.30
C ASP A 146 -27.25 12.72 -0.77
N ILE A 147 -26.18 11.95 -1.00
CA ILE A 147 -24.90 12.45 -1.52
C ILE A 147 -24.90 12.32 -3.05
N PRO A 148 -24.72 13.42 -3.80
CA PRO A 148 -24.52 13.37 -5.25
C PRO A 148 -23.35 12.46 -5.61
N LYS A 149 -23.62 11.42 -6.40
CA LYS A 149 -22.65 10.33 -6.66
C LYS A 149 -21.34 10.78 -7.32
N TYR A 150 -21.29 11.94 -7.97
CA TYR A 150 -20.04 12.46 -8.52
C TYR A 150 -19.01 12.78 -7.43
N ILE A 151 -19.44 13.18 -6.22
CA ILE A 151 -18.53 13.50 -5.09
C ILE A 151 -17.69 12.28 -4.68
N PRO A 152 -18.29 11.12 -4.32
CA PRO A 152 -17.51 9.94 -4.00
C PRO A 152 -16.64 9.44 -5.15
N PHE A 153 -17.10 9.53 -6.41
CA PHE A 153 -16.27 9.14 -7.55
C PHE A 153 -15.04 10.04 -7.72
N VAL A 154 -15.17 11.35 -7.52
CA VAL A 154 -14.02 12.28 -7.56
C VAL A 154 -13.06 12.00 -6.41
N LEU A 155 -13.55 11.73 -5.20
CA LEU A 155 -12.70 11.35 -4.06
C LEU A 155 -11.91 10.07 -4.32
N ILE A 156 -12.57 9.03 -4.83
CA ILE A 156 -11.91 7.76 -5.19
C ILE A 156 -10.85 8.01 -6.28
N LEU A 157 -11.16 8.81 -7.30
CA LEU A 157 -10.22 9.13 -8.37
C LEU A 157 -9.01 9.91 -7.84
N LEU A 158 -9.22 10.94 -7.01
CA LEU A 158 -8.15 11.73 -6.41
C LEU A 158 -7.25 10.85 -5.53
N ALA A 159 -7.83 9.99 -4.69
CA ALA A 159 -7.08 9.04 -3.88
C ALA A 159 -6.23 8.09 -4.73
N PHE A 160 -6.83 7.54 -5.79
CA PHE A 160 -6.11 6.68 -6.72
C PHE A 160 -4.92 7.43 -7.35
N LEU A 161 -5.14 8.62 -7.91
CA LEU A 161 -4.08 9.44 -8.52
C LEU A 161 -2.98 9.81 -7.50
N SER A 162 -3.35 10.19 -6.28
CA SER A 162 -2.42 10.46 -5.19
C SER A 162 -1.52 9.26 -4.89
N SER A 163 -2.09 8.05 -4.89
CA SER A 163 -1.34 6.82 -4.62
C SER A 163 -0.30 6.48 -5.70
N LEU A 164 -0.50 6.97 -6.93
CA LEU A 164 0.45 6.75 -8.02
C LEU A 164 1.77 7.48 -7.77
N ILE A 165 1.78 8.59 -7.02
CA ILE A 165 2.98 9.37 -6.75
C ILE A 165 4.08 8.50 -6.12
N PRO A 166 3.87 7.87 -4.94
CA PRO A 166 4.87 7.00 -4.32
C PRO A 166 5.08 5.65 -5.03
N ILE A 167 4.13 5.20 -5.86
CA ILE A 167 4.25 3.95 -6.63
C ILE A 167 5.06 4.14 -7.92
N PHE A 168 5.10 5.36 -8.48
CA PHE A 168 5.81 5.70 -9.72
C PHE A 168 7.02 6.63 -9.54
N PRO A 169 7.96 6.33 -8.63
CA PRO A 169 9.06 7.24 -8.34
C PRO A 169 10.00 7.43 -9.55
N ASP A 170 10.23 6.40 -10.37
CA ASP A 170 11.01 6.47 -11.61
C ASP A 170 10.40 7.39 -12.68
N LYS A 171 9.07 7.50 -12.73
CA LYS A 171 8.40 8.41 -13.68
C LYS A 171 8.56 9.85 -13.24
N ILE A 172 8.45 10.10 -11.93
CA ILE A 172 8.67 11.41 -11.33
C ILE A 172 10.14 11.82 -11.47
N ASN A 173 11.07 10.88 -11.29
CA ASN A 173 12.50 11.11 -11.36
C ASN A 173 12.93 11.80 -12.66
N LYS A 174 12.26 11.51 -13.79
CA LYS A 174 12.54 12.14 -15.09
C LYS A 174 12.30 13.65 -15.13
N TYR A 175 11.51 14.18 -14.21
CA TYR A 175 11.15 15.60 -14.14
C TYR A 175 11.91 16.35 -13.04
N LEU A 176 12.71 15.64 -12.24
CA LEU A 176 13.48 16.23 -11.14
C LEU A 176 14.93 16.44 -11.59
N SER A 177 15.55 17.49 -11.05
CA SER A 177 16.98 17.79 -11.27
C SER A 177 17.91 16.96 -10.39
N PHE A 178 17.36 16.08 -9.56
CA PHE A 178 18.07 15.24 -8.60
C PHE A 178 17.47 13.83 -8.60
N ASP A 179 18.26 12.85 -8.16
CA ASP A 179 17.81 11.45 -8.06
C ASP A 179 16.79 11.30 -6.94
N ILE A 180 15.60 10.79 -7.26
CA ILE A 180 14.53 10.53 -6.29
C ILE A 180 14.92 9.48 -5.24
N ARG A 181 15.94 8.66 -5.53
CA ARG A 181 16.52 7.68 -4.59
C ARG A 181 17.40 8.33 -3.52
N SER A 182 17.77 9.60 -3.68
CA SER A 182 18.52 10.34 -2.65
C SER A 182 17.66 10.66 -1.42
N GLU A 183 18.28 10.98 -0.28
CA GLU A 183 17.56 11.39 0.93
C GLU A 183 16.62 12.57 0.68
N LYS A 184 17.09 13.55 -0.11
CA LYS A 184 16.29 14.70 -0.53
C LYS A 184 15.10 14.26 -1.39
N GLY A 185 15.30 13.35 -2.34
CA GLY A 185 14.22 12.87 -3.18
C GLY A 185 13.16 12.07 -2.43
N VAL A 186 13.58 11.26 -1.46
CA VAL A 186 12.68 10.58 -0.53
C VAL A 186 11.86 11.59 0.29
N TRP A 187 12.50 12.68 0.74
CA TRP A 187 11.81 13.75 1.46
C TRP A 187 10.76 14.47 0.58
N ASP A 188 11.13 14.81 -0.65
CA ASP A 188 10.24 15.46 -1.60
C ASP A 188 9.05 14.55 -1.97
N LEU A 189 9.26 13.23 -2.08
CA LEU A 189 8.17 12.26 -2.29
C LEU A 189 7.16 12.25 -1.13
N LYS A 190 7.65 12.34 0.12
CA LYS A 190 6.78 12.45 1.30
C LYS A 190 5.97 13.75 1.27
N ILE A 191 6.59 14.87 0.92
CA ILE A 191 5.92 16.17 0.78
C ILE A 191 4.83 16.11 -0.28
N LEU A 192 5.14 15.60 -1.48
CA LEU A 192 4.17 15.47 -2.58
C LEU A 192 2.98 14.60 -2.18
N THR A 193 3.25 13.48 -1.52
CA THR A 193 2.19 12.59 -1.00
C THR A 193 1.31 13.34 0.01
N ALA A 194 1.91 14.03 0.98
CA ALA A 194 1.19 14.79 2.01
C ALA A 194 0.36 15.94 1.41
N LEU A 195 0.90 16.68 0.44
CA LEU A 195 0.17 17.71 -0.30
C LEU A 195 -1.03 17.13 -1.03
N SER A 196 -0.87 15.95 -1.64
CA SER A 196 -1.97 15.29 -2.35
C SER A 196 -3.09 14.84 -1.40
N ILE A 197 -2.75 14.36 -0.20
CA ILE A 197 -3.72 14.03 0.86
C ILE A 197 -4.41 15.31 1.35
N PHE A 198 -3.67 16.40 1.53
CA PHE A 198 -4.24 17.69 1.91
C PHE A 198 -5.26 18.21 0.88
N ILE A 199 -4.98 18.07 -0.42
CA ILE A 199 -5.93 18.41 -1.49
C ILE A 199 -7.19 17.55 -1.41
N GLN A 200 -7.07 16.24 -1.17
CA GLN A 200 -8.23 15.37 -0.95
C GLN A 200 -9.08 15.85 0.24
N SER A 201 -8.43 16.20 1.36
CA SER A 201 -9.11 16.72 2.55
C SER A 201 -9.84 18.04 2.27
N LEU A 202 -9.23 18.96 1.53
CA LEU A 202 -9.87 20.20 1.12
C LEU A 202 -11.08 19.96 0.21
N PHE A 203 -10.97 19.04 -0.74
CA PHE A 203 -12.09 18.68 -1.61
C PHE A 203 -13.25 18.07 -0.81
N PHE A 204 -12.95 17.18 0.14
CA PHE A 204 -13.96 16.60 1.03
C PHE A 204 -14.65 17.68 1.87
N LEU A 205 -13.88 18.56 2.53
CA LEU A 205 -14.43 19.66 3.33
C LEU A 205 -15.29 20.59 2.50
N HIS A 206 -14.81 20.99 1.32
CA HIS A 206 -15.58 21.81 0.39
C HIS A 206 -16.90 21.14 0.03
N SER A 207 -16.86 19.87 -0.38
CA SER A 207 -18.05 19.10 -0.76
C SER A 207 -19.05 18.96 0.39
N SER A 208 -18.57 18.78 1.63
CA SER A 208 -19.42 18.67 2.82
C SER A 208 -20.19 19.95 3.14
N LEU A 209 -19.64 21.12 2.81
CA LEU A 209 -20.30 22.41 3.03
C LEU A 209 -21.48 22.66 2.08
N PHE A 210 -21.49 22.03 0.90
CA PHE A 210 -22.61 22.12 -0.06
C PHE A 210 -23.74 21.10 0.21
N LEU A 211 -23.53 20.19 1.18
CA LEU A 211 -24.51 19.20 1.60
C LEU A 211 -25.27 19.62 2.87
N LEU A 212 -24.86 20.73 3.51
CA LEU A 212 -25.55 21.40 4.62
C LEU A 212 -26.49 22.49 4.09
#